data_AF-A0A9D7SSB5-F1
#
_entry.id   AF-A0A9D7SSB5-F1
#
_cell.length_a   1.000
_cell.length_b   1.000
_cell.length_c   1.000
_cell.angle_alpha   90.00
_cell.angle_beta   90.00
_cell.angle_gamma   90.00
#
_symmetry.space_group_name_H-M   'P 1'
#
loop_
_entity.id
_entity.type
_entity.pdbx_description
1 polymer ?
#
loop_
_entity_poly.entity_id
_entity_poly.type
_entity_poly.pdbx_seq_one_letter_code
_entity_poly.pdbx_strand_id
1 'polypeptide(L)'
;MKTVQSKNILFCLLLLLPTLTFAGEIFGTLKKDGKPLAKQEVKFVQGTTLIGTATTDEKGYFSFVAKPIGKLSLQLPGYEGATFDVFSTNNSSGYTLSLVKEGDKWALKKQ
;
A
#
# COMPACT_ATOMS: atom_id res chain seq x y z
N MET A 1 33.58 -45.13 8.41
CA MET A 1 32.44 -44.19 8.41
C MET A 1 32.99 -42.78 8.43
N LYS A 2 32.77 -42.00 7.37
CA LYS A 2 33.25 -40.61 7.29
C LYS A 2 32.33 -39.75 8.15
N THR A 3 32.88 -39.12 9.18
CA THR A 3 32.17 -38.17 10.03
C THR A 3 31.71 -37.00 9.16
N VAL A 4 30.42 -36.95 8.83
CA VAL A 4 29.82 -35.83 8.12
C VAL A 4 29.98 -34.59 8.99
N GLN A 5 30.71 -33.63 8.44
CA GLN A 5 31.11 -32.37 9.03
C GLN A 5 29.85 -31.55 9.40
N SER A 6 29.40 -31.69 10.64
CA SER A 6 28.20 -31.04 11.22
C SER A 6 28.23 -29.51 11.16
N LYS A 7 29.38 -28.90 10.88
CA LYS A 7 29.56 -27.45 10.74
C LYS A 7 28.82 -26.83 9.53
N ASN A 8 28.49 -27.60 8.50
CA ASN A 8 27.91 -27.05 7.28
C ASN A 8 26.36 -27.01 7.28
N ILE A 9 25.71 -27.76 8.19
CA ILE A 9 24.24 -27.78 8.28
C ILE A 9 23.70 -26.49 8.90
N LEU A 10 24.44 -25.87 9.84
CA LEU A 10 24.02 -24.61 10.47
C LEU A 10 24.10 -23.41 9.50
N PHE A 11 25.00 -23.46 8.50
CA PHE A 11 25.16 -22.40 7.51
C PHE A 11 24.04 -22.41 6.44
N CYS A 12 23.51 -23.60 6.09
CA CYS A 12 22.36 -23.70 5.18
C CYS A 12 21.05 -23.25 5.82
N LEU A 13 20.89 -23.39 7.14
CA LEU A 13 19.66 -22.97 7.84
C LEU A 13 19.49 -21.44 7.87
N LEU A 14 20.59 -20.68 7.84
CA LEU A 14 20.57 -19.21 7.81
C LEU A 14 20.18 -18.63 6.45
N LEU A 15 20.40 -19.38 5.35
CA LEU A 15 20.08 -18.96 3.97
C LEU A 15 18.60 -19.15 3.60
N LEU A 16 17.83 -19.86 4.43
CA LEU A 16 16.40 -20.13 4.24
C LEU A 16 15.51 -19.22 5.09
N LEU A 17 16.07 -18.23 5.79
CA LEU A 17 15.27 -17.27 6.52
C LEU A 17 14.60 -16.34 5.49
N PRO A 18 13.27 -16.39 5.31
CA PRO A 18 12.60 -15.36 4.52
C PRO A 18 12.87 -14.03 5.21
N THR A 19 13.49 -13.09 4.50
CA THR A 19 13.63 -11.74 5.00
C THR A 19 12.24 -11.14 5.13
N LEU A 20 11.78 -10.98 6.37
CA LEU A 20 10.56 -10.22 6.68
C LEU A 20 10.86 -8.74 6.44
N THR A 21 10.87 -8.33 5.16
CA THR A 21 10.98 -6.91 4.82
C THR A 21 9.60 -6.30 5.03
N PHE A 22 9.42 -5.52 6.09
CA PHE A 22 8.27 -4.63 6.18
C PHE A 22 8.45 -3.53 5.14
N ALA A 23 7.40 -3.26 4.36
CA ALA A 23 7.42 -2.13 3.47
C ALA A 23 7.21 -0.83 4.28
N GLY A 24 7.77 0.26 3.79
CA GLY A 24 7.57 1.59 4.33
C GLY A 24 6.12 2.05 4.19
N GLU A 25 5.79 3.07 4.98
CA GLU A 25 4.45 3.63 5.09
C GLU A 25 4.01 4.32 3.79
N ILE A 26 2.86 3.92 3.25
CA ILE A 26 2.15 4.67 2.23
C ILE A 26 1.25 5.67 2.95
N PHE A 27 1.48 6.96 2.75
CA PHE A 27 0.68 8.00 3.39
C PHE A 27 0.28 9.06 2.38
N GLY A 28 -0.68 9.91 2.76
CA GLY A 28 -1.16 10.90 1.82
C GLY A 28 -2.35 11.69 2.30
N THR A 29 -2.84 12.56 1.41
CA THR A 29 -4.09 13.29 1.61
C THR A 29 -5.04 13.06 0.44
N LEU A 30 -6.33 12.95 0.75
CA LEU A 30 -7.42 12.90 -0.22
C LEU A 30 -8.23 14.18 -0.14
N LYS A 31 -8.49 14.78 -1.30
CA LYS A 31 -9.40 15.91 -1.45
C LYS A 31 -10.46 15.63 -2.50
N LYS A 32 -11.63 16.23 -2.32
CA LYS A 32 -12.72 16.28 -3.29
C LYS A 32 -13.18 17.72 -3.40
N ASP A 33 -13.17 18.28 -4.62
CA ASP A 33 -13.56 19.67 -4.89
C ASP A 33 -12.82 20.69 -4.00
N GLY A 34 -11.52 20.46 -3.76
CA GLY A 34 -10.67 21.30 -2.91
C GLY A 34 -10.84 21.10 -1.41
N LYS A 35 -11.82 20.30 -0.97
CA LYS A 35 -12.08 20.01 0.45
C LYS A 35 -11.48 18.66 0.86
N PRO A 36 -10.99 18.50 2.10
CA PRO A 36 -10.58 17.20 2.61
C PRO A 36 -11.68 16.16 2.51
N LEU A 37 -11.34 14.99 1.98
CA LEU A 37 -12.26 13.85 1.94
C LEU A 37 -12.09 13.04 3.24
N ALA A 38 -12.83 13.44 4.27
CA ALA A 38 -12.73 12.85 5.61
C ALA A 38 -13.57 11.57 5.78
N LYS A 39 -13.17 10.71 6.73
CA LYS A 39 -13.86 9.46 7.10
C LYS A 39 -14.08 8.51 5.91
N GLN A 40 -13.22 8.61 4.89
CA GLN A 40 -13.29 7.80 3.69
C GLN A 40 -12.43 6.55 3.87
N GLU A 41 -13.02 5.39 3.62
CA GLU A 41 -12.26 4.15 3.52
C GLU A 41 -11.39 4.16 2.26
N VAL A 42 -10.15 3.73 2.41
CA VAL A 42 -9.14 3.58 1.37
C VAL A 42 -8.72 2.12 1.34
N LYS A 43 -8.94 1.42 0.24
CA LYS A 43 -8.54 0.02 0.07
C LYS A 43 -7.24 -0.07 -0.72
N PHE A 44 -6.32 -0.90 -0.25
CA PHE A 44 -5.07 -1.20 -0.96
C PHE A 44 -5.14 -2.62 -1.49
N VAL A 45 -5.17 -2.76 -2.81
CA VAL A 45 -5.36 -4.04 -3.51
C VAL A 45 -4.12 -4.36 -4.33
N GLN A 46 -3.66 -5.60 -4.31
CA GLN A 46 -2.60 -6.09 -5.21
C GLN A 46 -3.18 -7.14 -6.15
N GLY A 47 -3.31 -6.80 -7.43
CA GLY A 47 -4.05 -7.63 -8.38
C GLY A 47 -5.52 -7.74 -7.98
N THR A 48 -5.92 -8.88 -7.43
CA THR A 48 -7.27 -9.14 -6.91
C THR A 48 -7.32 -9.27 -5.38
N THR A 49 -6.17 -9.25 -4.71
CA THR A 49 -6.07 -9.49 -3.26
C THR A 49 -6.12 -8.17 -2.48
N LEU A 50 -7.03 -8.07 -1.52
CA LEU A 50 -7.03 -6.96 -0.56
C LEU A 50 -5.86 -7.12 0.40
N ILE A 51 -4.94 -6.16 0.38
CA ILE A 51 -3.78 -6.13 1.28
C ILE A 51 -4.14 -5.48 2.61
N GLY A 52 -5.02 -4.48 2.57
CA GLY A 52 -5.53 -3.82 3.77
C GLY A 52 -6.34 -2.58 3.45
N THR A 53 -6.77 -1.91 4.51
CA THR A 53 -7.54 -0.67 4.41
C THR A 53 -6.99 0.39 5.37
N ALA A 54 -7.25 1.64 5.05
CA ALA A 54 -7.07 2.79 5.93
C ALA A 54 -8.33 3.65 5.88
N THR A 55 -8.53 4.52 6.87
CA THR A 55 -9.61 5.51 6.84
C THR A 55 -9.00 6.89 6.93
N THR A 56 -9.47 7.82 6.11
CA THR A 56 -8.99 9.21 6.20
C THR A 56 -9.48 9.91 7.46
N ASP A 57 -8.61 10.72 8.05
CA ASP A 57 -8.96 11.60 9.16
C ASP A 57 -9.77 12.83 8.71
N GLU A 58 -10.07 13.75 9.63
CA GLU A 58 -10.82 14.99 9.36
C GLU A 58 -10.12 15.92 8.35
N LYS A 59 -8.80 15.79 8.20
CA LYS A 59 -7.97 16.54 7.25
C LYS A 59 -7.76 15.77 5.94
N GLY A 60 -8.44 14.64 5.76
CA GLY A 60 -8.32 13.79 4.57
C GLY A 60 -7.02 12.99 4.53
N TYR A 61 -6.25 12.97 5.62
CA TYR A 61 -4.99 12.25 5.70
C TYR A 61 -5.23 10.76 5.89
N PHE A 62 -4.49 9.92 5.18
CA PHE A 62 -4.43 8.48 5.38
C PHE A 62 -2.98 8.01 5.54
N SER A 63 -2.82 6.89 6.23
CA SER A 63 -1.56 6.18 6.39
C SER A 63 -1.82 4.67 6.37
N PHE A 64 -0.94 3.93 5.72
CA PHE A 64 -1.01 2.48 5.59
C PHE A 64 0.38 1.87 5.46
N VAL A 65 0.71 0.93 6.34
CA VAL A 65 1.95 0.13 6.24
C VAL A 65 1.63 -1.16 5.51
N ALA A 66 2.09 -1.30 4.27
CA ALA A 66 1.86 -2.52 3.52
C ALA A 66 2.83 -3.63 3.98
N LYS A 67 2.33 -4.88 3.99
CA LYS A 67 3.20 -6.05 4.21
C LYS A 67 4.09 -6.33 2.99
N PRO A 68 3.55 -6.39 1.76
CA PRO A 68 4.38 -6.59 0.57
C PRO A 68 4.95 -5.27 0.04
N ILE A 69 6.20 -5.32 -0.43
CA ILE A 69 6.78 -4.29 -1.30
C ILE A 69 6.23 -4.49 -2.72
N GLY A 70 5.96 -3.39 -3.42
CA GLY A 70 5.57 -3.39 -4.81
C GLY A 70 4.39 -2.48 -5.13
N LYS A 71 3.88 -2.62 -6.35
CA LYS A 71 2.72 -1.86 -6.84
C LYS A 71 1.44 -2.34 -6.14
N LEU A 72 0.67 -1.39 -5.65
CA LEU A 72 -0.68 -1.56 -5.09
C LEU A 72 -1.64 -0.60 -5.80
N SER A 73 -2.89 -1.01 -5.92
CA SER A 73 -3.99 -0.17 -6.38
C SER A 73 -4.74 0.36 -5.15
N LEU A 74 -4.70 1.67 -4.97
CA LEU A 74 -5.53 2.40 -4.02
C LEU A 74 -6.92 2.56 -4.63
N GLN A 75 -7.97 2.15 -3.92
CA GLN A 75 -9.35 2.23 -4.37
C GLN A 75 -10.22 2.90 -3.32
N LEU A 76 -11.17 3.74 -3.74
CA LEU A 76 -12.14 4.37 -2.85
C LEU A 76 -13.52 3.72 -3.00
N PRO A 77 -13.98 2.93 -2.02
CA PRO A 77 -15.35 2.44 -1.99
C PRO A 77 -16.37 3.58 -2.02
N GLY A 78 -17.45 3.38 -2.77
CA GLY A 78 -18.48 4.41 -2.99
C GLY A 78 -18.17 5.37 -4.15
N TYR A 79 -16.98 5.28 -4.76
CA TYR A 79 -16.59 6.07 -5.92
C TYR A 79 -16.15 5.16 -7.06
N GLU A 80 -17.10 4.79 -7.93
CA GLU A 80 -16.83 3.89 -9.04
C GLU A 80 -15.74 4.48 -9.97
N GLY A 81 -14.69 3.69 -10.23
CA GLY A 81 -13.54 4.10 -11.05
C GLY A 81 -12.44 4.84 -10.29
N ALA A 82 -12.64 5.22 -9.02
CA ALA A 82 -11.66 5.95 -8.23
C ALA A 82 -10.52 5.03 -7.78
N THR A 83 -9.60 4.78 -8.70
CA THR A 83 -8.41 3.96 -8.49
C THR A 83 -7.14 4.74 -8.78
N PHE A 84 -6.08 4.51 -8.01
CA PHE A 84 -4.76 5.10 -8.23
C PHE A 84 -3.65 4.10 -7.92
N ASP A 85 -2.60 4.08 -8.74
CA ASP A 85 -1.46 3.22 -8.49
C ASP A 85 -0.51 3.85 -7.47
N VAL A 86 -0.29 3.14 -6.36
CA VAL A 86 0.69 3.50 -5.33
C VAL A 86 1.76 2.43 -5.25
N PHE A 87 2.92 2.80 -4.73
CA PHE A 87 4.07 1.91 -4.63
C PHE A 87 4.48 1.82 -3.17
N SER A 88 4.47 0.61 -2.64
CA SER A 88 5.10 0.32 -1.37
C SER A 88 6.57 0.00 -1.61
N THR A 89 7.47 0.70 -0.93
CA THR A 89 8.92 0.50 -1.03
C THR A 89 9.47 0.13 0.35
N ASN A 90 10.78 0.04 0.53
CA ASN A 90 11.37 -0.05 1.87
C ASN A 90 11.35 1.29 2.63
N ASN A 91 10.97 2.38 1.97
CA ASN A 91 10.84 3.72 2.54
C ASN A 91 9.39 4.22 2.45
N SER A 92 9.06 5.21 3.27
CA SER A 92 7.74 5.83 3.24
C SER A 92 7.50 6.57 1.91
N SER A 93 6.28 6.46 1.39
CA SER A 93 5.86 7.01 0.09
C SER A 93 4.61 7.88 0.26
N GLY A 94 4.72 9.16 -0.09
CA GLY A 94 3.67 10.16 0.08
C GLY A 94 2.87 10.43 -1.19
N TYR A 95 1.55 10.51 -1.07
CA TYR A 95 0.62 10.77 -2.18
C TYR A 95 -0.39 11.87 -1.84
N THR A 96 -0.41 12.95 -2.63
CA THR A 96 -1.46 13.96 -2.56
C THR A 96 -2.42 13.73 -3.72
N LEU A 97 -3.63 13.28 -3.43
CA LEU A 97 -4.60 12.89 -4.46
C LEU A 97 -5.87 13.74 -4.38
N SER A 98 -6.42 14.04 -5.55
CA SER A 98 -7.73 14.65 -5.73
C SER A 98 -8.66 13.67 -6.42
N LEU A 99 -9.84 13.53 -5.84
CA LEU A 99 -10.96 12.83 -6.42
C LEU A 99 -11.69 13.77 -7.38
N VAL A 100 -11.71 13.42 -8.66
CA VAL A 100 -12.29 14.21 -9.75
C VAL A 100 -13.34 13.37 -10.46
N LYS A 101 -14.44 13.99 -10.89
CA LYS A 101 -15.45 13.33 -11.72
C LYS A 101 -15.04 13.44 -13.19
N GLU A 102 -14.93 12.31 -13.88
CA GLU A 102 -14.65 12.21 -15.31
C GLU A 102 -15.83 11.53 -16.01
N GLY A 103 -16.71 12.35 -16.59
CA GLY A 103 -17.97 11.87 -17.16
C GLY A 103 -18.86 11.23 -16.08
N ASP A 104 -19.19 9.95 -16.26
CA ASP A 104 -20.02 9.19 -15.32
C ASP A 104 -19.24 8.51 -14.19
N LYS A 105 -17.90 8.49 -14.28
CA LYS A 105 -17.02 7.80 -13.32
C LYS A 105 -16.20 8.78 -12.50
N TRP A 106 -15.67 8.29 -11.40
CA TRP A 106 -14.69 9.00 -10.59
C TRP A 106 -13.28 8.57 -10.97
N ALA A 107 -12.32 9.46 -10.82
CA ALA A 107 -10.91 9.20 -11.01
C ALA A 107 -10.11 9.85 -9.88
N LEU A 108 -9.02 9.21 -9.48
CA LEU A 108 -8.04 9.79 -8.60
C LEU A 108 -6.90 10.37 -9.43
N LYS A 109 -6.54 11.61 -9.15
CA LYS A 109 -5.43 12.31 -9.80
C LYS A 109 -4.43 12.79 -8.77
N LYS A 110 -3.15 12.67 -9.10
CA LYS A 110 -2.10 13.31 -8.31
C LYS A 110 -2.21 14.83 -8.47
N GLN A 111 -2.13 15.56 -7.35
CA GLN A 111 -2.00 17.01 -7.35
C GLN A 111 -0.59 17.45 -7.70
#